data_AF-G9WMK2-F1
#
_entry.id   AF-G9WMK2-F1
#
_cell.length_a   1.000
_cell.length_b   1.000
_cell.length_c   1.000
_cell.angle_alpha   90.00
_cell.angle_beta   90.00
_cell.angle_gamma   90.00
#
_symmetry.space_group_name_H-M   'P 1'
#
loop_
_entity.id
_entity.type
_entity.pdbx_description
1 polymer ?
#
loop_
_entity_poly.entity_id
_entity_poly.type
_entity_poly.pdbx_seq_one_letter_code
_entity_poly.pdbx_strand_id
1 'polypeptide(L)' 'MKRILAIGILLFIFVTLLHFLYTAFTGGSKESLLAHLFLLMVVPAVFYVLQWITNLIRRE' A
#
# COMPACT_ATOMS: atom_id res chain seq x y z
N MET A 1 -17.18 -5.65 -6.05
CA MET A 1 -15.95 -5.13 -6.69
C MET A 1 -15.18 -4.15 -5.80
N LYS A 2 -15.71 -2.97 -5.45
CA LYS A 2 -15.01 -1.96 -4.62
C LYS A 2 -14.47 -2.49 -3.28
N ARG A 3 -15.29 -3.27 -2.54
CA ARG A 3 -14.88 -3.90 -1.27
C ARG A 3 -13.75 -4.91 -1.41
N ILE A 4 -13.77 -5.74 -2.46
CA ILE A 4 -12.75 -6.78 -2.67
C ILE A 4 -11.40 -6.12 -3.01
N LEU A 5 -11.42 -5.07 -3.83
CA LEU A 5 -10.22 -4.26 -4.12
C LEU A 5 -9.66 -3.58 -2.86
N ALA A 6 -10.52 -2.99 -2.03
CA ALA A 6 -10.09 -2.38 -0.77
C ALA A 6 -9.48 -3.41 0.21
N ILE A 7 -10.09 -4.58 0.34
CA ILE A 7 -9.57 -5.68 1.17
C ILE A 7 -8.22 -6.18 0.62
N GLY A 8 -8.10 -6.34 -0.70
CA GLY A 8 -6.84 -6.76 -1.33
C GLY A 8 -5.69 -5.78 -1.05
N ILE A 9 -5.98 -4.47 -1.08
CA ILE A 9 -4.96 -3.44 -0.79
C ILE A 9 -4.63 -3.37 0.69
N LEU A 10 -5.61 -3.53 1.57
CA LEU A 10 -5.36 -3.64 3.01
C LEU A 10 -4.44 -4.81 3.33
N LEU A 11 -4.68 -5.98 2.71
CA LEU A 11 -3.81 -7.15 2.86
C LEU A 11 -2.41 -6.90 2.29
N PHE A 12 -2.31 -6.26 1.12
CA PHE A 12 -1.02 -5.91 0.53
C PHE A 12 -0.20 -4.95 1.41
N ILE A 13 -0.84 -3.90 1.94
CA ILE A 13 -0.22 -2.96 2.89
C ILE A 13 0.22 -3.70 4.15
N PHE A 14 -0.61 -4.58 4.68
CA PHE A 14 -0.31 -5.37 5.87
C PHE A 14 0.93 -6.27 5.68
N VAL A 15 0.99 -7.01 4.57
CA VAL A 15 2.17 -7.85 4.25
C VAL A 15 3.42 -6.99 4.05
N THR A 16 3.29 -5.85 3.38
CA THR A 16 4.40 -4.90 3.18
C THR A 16 4.91 -4.36 4.51
N LEU A 17 4.03 -4.07 5.48
CA LEU A 17 4.40 -3.66 6.83
C LEU A 17 5.11 -4.76 7.60
N LEU A 18 4.62 -6.01 7.53
CA LEU A 18 5.29 -7.15 8.16
C LEU A 18 6.70 -7.37 7.60
N HIS A 19 6.84 -7.30 6.28
CA HIS A 19 8.14 -7.43 5.62
C HIS A 19 9.06 -6.25 5.98
N PHE A 20 8.54 -5.02 5.99
CA PHE A 20 9.27 -3.83 6.43
C PHE A 20 9.81 -4.00 7.85
N LEU A 21 8.96 -4.38 8.81
CA LEU A 21 9.33 -4.67 10.19
C LEU A 21 10.43 -5.73 10.25
N TYR A 22 10.26 -6.84 9.53
CA TYR A 22 11.28 -7.88 9.46
C TYR A 22 12.63 -7.33 8.97
N THR A 23 12.66 -6.60 7.86
CA THR A 23 13.91 -5.97 7.37
C THR A 23 14.48 -4.94 8.33
N ALA A 24 13.64 -4.18 9.04
CA ALA A 24 14.09 -3.18 10.01
C ALA A 24 14.81 -3.81 11.21
N PHE A 25 14.31 -4.95 11.69
CA PHE A 25 14.87 -5.64 12.86
C PHE A 25 15.96 -6.68 12.52
N THR A 26 16.10 -7.08 11.25
CA THR A 26 17.14 -8.02 10.80
C THR A 26 18.36 -7.34 10.16
N GLY A 27 18.40 -5.99 10.18
CA GLY A 27 19.54 -5.22 9.66
C GLY A 27 19.56 -5.09 8.13
N GLY A 28 18.38 -5.08 7.50
CA GLY A 28 18.24 -4.85 6.06
C GLY A 28 18.83 -3.51 5.62
N SER A 29 19.23 -3.42 4.35
CA SER A 29 19.87 -2.21 3.81
C SER A 29 18.98 -0.98 3.97
N LYS A 30 19.60 0.19 4.17
CA LYS A 30 18.89 1.46 4.32
C LYS A 30 18.05 1.78 3.08
N GLU A 31 18.52 1.41 1.90
CA GLU A 31 17.78 1.57 0.65
C GLU A 31 16.50 0.71 0.64
N SER A 32 16.58 -0.52 1.15
CA SER A 32 15.41 -1.39 1.27
C SER A 32 14.35 -0.79 2.19
N LEU A 33 14.75 -0.26 3.36
CA LEU A 33 13.82 0.39 4.29
C LEU A 33 13.11 1.60 3.67
N LEU A 34 13.87 2.45 2.97
CA LEU A 34 13.32 3.62 2.28
C LEU A 34 12.36 3.22 1.16
N ALA A 35 12.67 2.16 0.40
CA ALA A 35 11.79 1.65 -0.64
C ALA A 35 10.45 1.18 -0.08
N HIS A 36 10.45 0.49 1.06
CA HIS A 36 9.20 0.06 1.72
C HIS A 36 8.38 1.24 2.23
N LEU A 37 9.01 2.24 2.86
CA LEU A 37 8.31 3.46 3.30
C LEU A 37 7.70 4.22 2.12
N PHE A 38 8.46 4.34 1.02
CA PHE A 38 7.95 4.94 -0.22
C PHE A 38 6.76 4.16 -0.77
N LEU A 39 6.83 2.83 -0.78
CA LEU A 39 5.74 1.98 -1.26
C LEU A 39 4.48 2.13 -0.40
N LEU A 40 4.64 2.19 0.93
CA LEU A 40 3.56 2.40 1.89
C LEU A 40 2.89 3.78 1.73
N MET A 41 3.61 4.80 1.26
CA MET A 41 3.06 6.12 0.96
C MET A 41 2.38 6.18 -0.42
N VAL A 42 3.01 5.60 -1.45
CA VAL A 42 2.57 5.73 -2.84
C VAL A 42 1.37 4.84 -3.16
N VAL A 43 1.33 3.60 -2.65
CA VAL A 43 0.27 2.64 -2.95
C VAL A 43 -1.13 3.16 -2.56
N PRO A 44 -1.34 3.74 -1.35
CA PRO A 44 -2.62 4.36 -1.00
C PRO A 44 -2.99 5.53 -1.92
N ALA A 45 -2.02 6.38 -2.27
CA ALA A 45 -2.25 7.54 -3.14
C ALA A 45 -2.67 7.12 -4.55
N VAL A 46 -1.96 6.16 -5.16
CA VAL A 46 -2.31 5.61 -6.48
C VAL A 46 -3.68 4.97 -6.45
N PHE A 47 -4.00 4.20 -5.41
CA PHE A 47 -5.32 3.60 -5.29
C PHE A 47 -6.43 4.64 -5.18
N TYR A 48 -6.23 5.70 -4.40
CA TYR A 48 -7.19 6.78 -4.28
C TYR A 48 -7.41 7.51 -5.61
N VAL A 49 -6.34 7.81 -6.34
CA VAL A 49 -6.41 8.42 -7.67
C VAL A 49 -7.14 7.50 -8.67
N LEU A 50 -6.85 6.20 -8.65
CA LEU A 50 -7.56 5.23 -9.50
C LEU A 50 -9.04 5.18 -9.16
N GLN A 51 -9.40 5.15 -7.87
CA GLN A 51 -10.80 5.19 -7.46
C GLN A 51 -11.52 6.48 -7.88
N TRP A 52 -10.81 7.62 -7.89
CA TRP A 52 -11.31 8.89 -8.38
C TRP A 52 -11.57 8.83 -9.88
N ILE A 53 -10.56 8.48 -10.68
CA ILE A 53 -10.65 8.45 -12.15
C ILE A 53 -11.72 7.46 -12.60
N THR A 54 -11.81 6.30 -11.95
CA THR A 54 -12.78 5.26 -12.29
C THR A 54 -14.19 5.52 -11.75
N ASN A 55 -14.45 6.69 -11.12
CA ASN A 55 -15.71 7.00 -10.44
C ASN A 55 -16.16 5.90 -9.47
N LEU A 56 -15.22 5.09 -8.94
CA LEU A 56 -15.55 4.09 -7.94
C LEU A 56 -15.94 4.73 -6.61
N ILE A 57 -15.66 6.02 -6.39
CA ILE A 57 -16.14 6.75 -5.20
C ILE A 57 -17.46 7.50 -5.49
N ARG A 58 -17.77 7.83 -6.75
CA ARG A 58 -18.97 8.59 -7.10
C ARG A 58 -20.21 7.68 -7.02
N ARG A 59 -20.95 7.79 -5.92
CA ARG A 59 -22.36 7.46 -5.84
C ARG A 59 -23.11 8.78 -5.89
N GLU A 60 -23.47 9.18 -7.09
CA GLU A 60 -24.71 9.94 -7.34
C GLU A 60 -25.64 8.98 -8.07
#